data_AF-A0A397UXP3-F1
#
_entry.id   AF-A0A397UXP3-F1
#
_cell.length_a   1.000
_cell.length_b   1.000
_cell.length_c   1.000
_cell.angle_alpha   90.00
_cell.angle_beta   90.00
_cell.angle_gamma   90.00
#
_symmetry.space_group_name_H-M   'P 1'
#
loop_
_entity.id
_entity.type
_entity.pdbx_description
1 polymer ?
#
loop_
_entity_poly.entity_id
_entity_poly.type
_entity_poly.pdbx_seq_one_letter_code
_entity_poly.pdbx_strand_id
1 'polypeptide(L)'
;MSESLKKFKKETQKGIIQWADAAKQSCEDLEPQDVSLDPLLLVIEWNEAALQRRGVVKANIINFIQTINGIQPYTYTDNVTNVATQSDSLFSIMDTRTSPKGQIAESTIAYLRRTYGPQPNASLGRCYQIRATKKDQFEIIEYCDVF
;
A
#
# COMPACT_ATOMS: atom_id res chain seq x y z
N MET A 1 6.22 -16.31 9.05
CA MET A 1 5.96 -14.86 8.86
C MET A 1 7.28 -14.20 8.52
N SER A 2 7.39 -13.54 7.37
CA SER A 2 8.66 -12.98 6.89
C SER A 2 9.20 -11.92 7.87
N GLU A 3 10.51 -11.97 8.20
CA GLU A 3 11.17 -10.98 9.07
C GLU A 3 10.95 -9.54 8.60
N SER A 4 10.86 -9.35 7.27
CA SER A 4 10.65 -8.06 6.61
C SER A 4 9.35 -7.34 7.02
N LEU A 5 8.32 -8.10 7.44
CA LEU A 5 7.01 -7.56 7.82
C LEU A 5 6.93 -7.12 9.28
N LYS A 6 7.89 -7.47 10.14
CA LYS A 6 7.83 -7.18 11.59
C LYS A 6 7.78 -5.69 11.93
N LYS A 7 8.18 -4.82 11.00
CA LYS A 7 8.18 -3.35 11.16
C LYS A 7 6.80 -2.70 11.03
N PHE A 8 5.80 -3.41 10.50
CA PHE A 8 4.44 -2.91 10.31
C PHE A 8 3.54 -3.25 11.49
N LYS A 9 2.41 -2.54 11.63
CA LYS A 9 1.38 -2.92 12.62
C LYS A 9 0.79 -4.30 12.27
N LYS A 10 0.30 -5.04 13.27
CA LYS A 10 -0.25 -6.39 13.07
C LYS A 10 -1.37 -6.45 12.01
N GLU A 11 -2.23 -5.45 11.97
CA GLU A 11 -3.31 -5.33 10.98
C GLU A 11 -2.76 -5.14 9.57
N THR A 12 -1.79 -4.23 9.41
CA THR A 12 -1.07 -4.02 8.15
C THR A 12 -0.38 -5.30 7.69
N GLN A 13 0.31 -6.03 8.59
CA GLN A 13 0.95 -7.31 8.28
C GLN A 13 -0.06 -8.34 7.76
N LYS A 14 -1.21 -8.47 8.44
CA LYS A 14 -2.30 -9.37 8.02
C LYS A 14 -2.80 -9.01 6.64
N GLY A 15 -3.04 -7.72 6.36
CA GLY A 15 -3.50 -7.26 5.06
C GLY A 15 -2.48 -7.49 3.94
N ILE A 16 -1.18 -7.27 4.19
CA ILE A 16 -0.11 -7.55 3.22
C ILE A 16 -0.08 -9.04 2.85
N ILE A 17 -0.21 -9.92 3.84
CA ILE A 17 -0.23 -11.37 3.61
C ILE A 17 -1.47 -11.77 2.79
N GLN A 18 -2.66 -11.32 3.20
CA GLN A 18 -3.91 -11.61 2.48
C GLN A 18 -3.89 -11.09 1.04
N TRP A 19 -3.32 -9.89 0.82
CA TRP A 19 -3.15 -9.31 -0.50
C TRP A 19 -2.23 -10.16 -1.39
N ALA A 20 -1.10 -10.61 -0.85
CA ALA A 20 -0.15 -11.43 -1.59
C ALA A 20 -0.72 -12.82 -1.93
N ASP A 21 -1.47 -13.42 -1.00
CA ASP A 21 -2.16 -14.69 -1.22
C ASP A 21 -3.23 -14.56 -2.32
N ALA A 22 -3.99 -13.45 -2.33
CA ALA A 22 -4.99 -13.18 -3.37
C ALA A 22 -4.34 -12.99 -4.75
N ALA A 23 -3.26 -12.21 -4.83
CA ALA A 23 -2.50 -12.02 -6.07
C ALA A 23 -1.93 -13.35 -6.60
N LYS A 24 -1.54 -14.26 -5.70
CA LYS A 24 -1.09 -15.60 -6.05
C LYS A 24 -2.21 -16.47 -6.63
N GLN A 25 -3.38 -16.50 -6.01
CA GLN A 25 -4.54 -17.25 -6.53
C GLN A 25 -4.90 -16.82 -7.95
N SER A 26 -4.87 -15.51 -8.23
CA SER A 26 -5.08 -14.99 -9.59
C SER A 26 -4.02 -15.42 -10.61
N CYS A 27 -2.83 -15.84 -10.16
CA CYS A 27 -1.76 -16.34 -11.04
C CYS A 27 -1.72 -17.87 -11.13
N GLU A 28 -2.27 -18.61 -10.16
CA GLU A 28 -2.36 -20.08 -10.19
C GLU A 28 -3.37 -20.61 -11.22
N ASP A 29 -4.29 -19.76 -11.68
CA ASP A 29 -5.14 -20.04 -12.86
C ASP A 29 -4.35 -20.06 -14.19
N LEU A 30 -3.05 -19.73 -14.16
CA LEU A 30 -2.10 -19.81 -15.28
C LEU A 30 -1.09 -20.94 -14.99
N GLU A 31 -0.77 -21.78 -16.00
CA GLU A 31 0.05 -23.01 -15.83
C GLU A 31 1.40 -22.81 -15.09
N PRO A 32 1.92 -23.84 -14.38
CA PRO A 32 2.80 -23.61 -13.24
C PRO A 32 4.30 -23.62 -13.59
N GLN A 33 5.04 -22.65 -13.03
CA GLN A 33 6.12 -22.83 -12.01
C GLN A 33 7.04 -21.60 -11.84
N ASP A 34 6.97 -20.60 -12.73
CA ASP A 34 7.89 -19.45 -12.71
C ASP A 34 7.21 -18.09 -12.98
N VAL A 35 5.91 -17.98 -12.71
CA VAL A 35 5.22 -16.69 -12.82
C VAL A 35 5.72 -15.77 -11.71
N SER A 36 6.59 -14.83 -12.08
CA SER A 36 6.94 -13.69 -11.23
C SER A 36 5.63 -13.01 -10.83
N LEU A 37 5.27 -13.11 -9.55
CA LEU A 37 4.28 -12.24 -8.99
C LEU A 37 4.87 -10.82 -9.09
N ASP A 38 4.24 -9.96 -9.89
CA ASP A 38 4.52 -8.54 -9.90
C ASP A 38 3.31 -7.70 -9.43
N PRO A 39 2.61 -8.11 -8.33
CA PRO A 39 1.63 -7.24 -7.72
C PRO A 39 2.38 -6.15 -6.93
N LEU A 40 1.87 -4.92 -6.99
CA LEU A 40 2.45 -3.78 -6.30
C LEU A 40 1.47 -3.25 -5.27
N LEU A 41 1.92 -3.09 -4.03
CA LEU A 41 1.14 -2.52 -2.94
C LEU A 41 1.81 -1.26 -2.41
N LEU A 42 1.06 -0.17 -2.34
CA LEU A 42 1.42 1.02 -1.58
C LEU A 42 0.82 0.90 -0.18
N VAL A 43 1.67 1.07 0.83
CA VAL A 43 1.31 0.99 2.24
C VAL A 43 1.62 2.31 2.93
N ILE A 44 0.68 2.82 3.72
CA ILE A 44 0.85 4.03 4.52
C ILE A 44 0.66 3.68 6.00
N GLU A 45 1.72 3.81 6.79
CA GLU A 45 1.65 3.74 8.24
C GLU A 45 1.39 5.14 8.81
N TRP A 46 0.13 5.44 9.10
CA TRP A 46 -0.32 6.75 9.57
C TRP A 46 0.21 7.10 10.97
N ASN A 47 0.60 8.37 11.12
CA ASN A 47 0.87 9.02 12.40
C ASN A 47 -0.32 9.91 12.76
N GLU A 48 -1.32 9.33 13.44
CA GLU A 48 -2.58 10.02 13.80
C GLU A 48 -2.35 11.29 14.61
N ALA A 49 -1.37 11.29 15.53
CA ALA A 49 -1.03 12.47 16.32
C ALA A 49 -0.41 13.59 15.46
N ALA A 50 0.32 13.27 14.40
CA ALA A 50 0.84 14.26 13.46
C ALA A 50 -0.26 14.82 12.56
N LEU A 51 -1.15 13.97 12.05
CA LEU A 51 -2.32 14.37 11.26
C LEU A 51 -3.18 15.37 12.03
N GLN A 52 -3.52 15.05 13.29
CA GLN A 52 -4.30 15.94 14.16
C GLN A 52 -3.58 17.26 14.43
N ARG A 53 -2.30 17.23 14.82
CA ARG A 53 -1.52 18.45 15.09
C ARG A 53 -1.41 19.38 13.89
N ARG A 54 -1.35 18.82 12.67
CA ARG A 54 -1.25 19.58 11.42
C ARG A 54 -2.61 19.93 10.81
N GLY A 55 -3.72 19.54 11.46
CA GLY A 55 -5.08 19.76 10.94
C GLY A 55 -5.33 19.05 9.60
N VAL A 56 -4.58 17.99 9.31
CA VAL A 56 -4.69 17.25 8.05
C VAL A 56 -5.69 16.11 8.24
N VAL A 57 -6.76 16.15 7.46
CA VAL A 57 -7.80 15.11 7.48
C VAL A 57 -7.32 13.90 6.68
N LYS A 58 -7.11 12.76 7.35
CA LYS A 58 -6.68 11.49 6.74
C LYS A 58 -7.52 11.11 5.51
N ALA A 59 -8.84 11.25 5.61
CA ALA A 59 -9.76 10.94 4.53
C ALA A 59 -9.48 11.75 3.23
N ASN A 60 -8.98 12.98 3.33
CA ASN A 60 -8.66 13.78 2.14
C ASN A 60 -7.46 13.17 1.36
N ILE A 61 -6.46 12.65 2.08
CA ILE A 61 -5.30 11.99 1.48
C ILE A 61 -5.75 10.69 0.80
N ILE A 62 -6.54 9.88 1.52
CA ILE A 62 -7.07 8.62 1.01
C ILE A 62 -7.92 8.83 -0.25
N ASN A 63 -8.86 9.78 -0.21
CA ASN A 63 -9.72 10.10 -1.34
C ASN A 63 -8.89 10.54 -2.55
N PHE A 64 -7.87 11.38 -2.33
CA PHE A 64 -6.96 11.79 -3.40
C PHE A 64 -6.24 10.59 -4.03
N ILE A 65 -5.62 9.72 -3.22
CA ILE A 65 -4.91 8.53 -3.71
C ILE A 65 -5.85 7.67 -4.58
N GLN A 66 -7.12 7.54 -4.18
CA GLN A 66 -8.11 6.76 -4.91
C GLN A 66 -8.58 7.42 -6.22
N THR A 67 -8.33 8.72 -6.43
CA THR A 67 -8.58 9.37 -7.74
C THR A 67 -7.52 9.02 -8.78
N ILE A 68 -6.38 8.47 -8.36
CA ILE A 68 -5.27 8.14 -9.25
C ILE A 68 -5.61 6.86 -10.03
N ASN A 69 -5.63 6.96 -11.35
CA ASN A 69 -5.91 5.82 -12.22
C ASN A 69 -4.89 4.69 -11.98
N GLY A 70 -5.38 3.47 -11.81
CA GLY A 70 -4.57 2.29 -11.50
C GLY A 70 -4.35 2.04 -10.00
N ILE A 71 -4.81 2.93 -9.11
CA ILE A 71 -4.80 2.68 -7.66
C ILE A 71 -6.19 2.24 -7.20
N GLN A 72 -6.23 1.16 -6.43
CA GLN A 72 -7.45 0.69 -5.76
C GLN A 72 -7.16 0.45 -4.28
N PRO A 73 -8.07 0.85 -3.38
CA PRO A 73 -7.92 0.54 -1.97
C PRO A 73 -8.06 -0.97 -1.77
N TYR A 74 -7.21 -1.54 -0.91
CA TYR A 74 -7.30 -2.96 -0.60
C TYR A 74 -8.47 -3.22 0.35
N THR A 75 -9.39 -4.07 -0.09
CA THR A 75 -10.52 -4.51 0.72
C THR A 75 -10.22 -5.89 1.26
N TYR A 76 -10.24 -6.05 2.58
CA TYR A 76 -10.18 -7.36 3.21
C TYR A 76 -11.55 -7.75 3.73
N THR A 77 -11.88 -9.03 3.59
CA THR A 77 -13.08 -9.61 4.19
C THR A 77 -12.72 -10.13 5.58
N ASP A 78 -13.47 -9.71 6.59
CA ASP A 78 -13.34 -10.29 7.91
C ASP A 78 -13.96 -11.70 7.91
N ASN A 79 -13.15 -12.72 8.22
CA ASN A 79 -13.56 -14.13 8.15
C ASN A 79 -14.64 -14.51 9.19
N VAL A 80 -14.89 -13.68 10.20
CA VAL A 80 -15.86 -13.97 11.27
C VAL A 80 -17.21 -13.32 10.93
N THR A 81 -17.19 -12.10 10.41
CA THR A 81 -18.39 -11.31 10.13
C THR A 81 -18.81 -11.31 8.67
N ASN A 82 -17.95 -11.80 7.75
CA ASN A 82 -18.09 -11.72 6.30
C ASN A 82 -18.31 -10.29 5.77
N VAL A 83 -17.92 -9.27 6.55
CA VAL A 83 -18.00 -7.88 6.15
C VAL A 83 -16.72 -7.50 5.40
N ALA A 84 -16.90 -6.99 4.18
CA ALA A 84 -15.83 -6.39 3.40
C ALA A 84 -15.50 -5.01 3.96
N THR A 85 -14.26 -4.83 4.44
CA THR A 85 -13.78 -3.56 4.97
C THR A 85 -12.63 -3.04 4.13
N GLN A 86 -12.74 -1.78 3.72
CA GLN A 86 -11.71 -1.11 2.95
C GLN A 86 -10.60 -0.62 3.87
N SER A 87 -9.35 -0.95 3.53
CA SER A 87 -8.20 -0.45 4.27
C SER A 87 -7.97 1.04 3.99
N ASP A 88 -7.66 1.77 5.04
CA ASP A 88 -7.22 3.17 4.98
C ASP A 88 -5.70 3.30 4.72
N SER A 89 -4.99 2.17 4.73
CA SER A 89 -3.53 2.10 4.78
C SER A 89 -2.93 1.28 3.64
N LEU A 90 -3.71 0.46 2.95
CA LEU A 90 -3.25 -0.48 1.92
C LEU A 90 -3.92 -0.16 0.58
N PHE A 91 -3.10 0.04 -0.46
CA PHE A 91 -3.55 0.41 -1.80
C PHE A 91 -2.87 -0.45 -2.86
N SER A 92 -3.64 -1.28 -3.55
CA SER A 92 -3.17 -2.05 -4.69
C SER A 92 -2.92 -1.12 -5.88
N ILE A 93 -1.79 -1.31 -6.56
CA ILE A 93 -1.44 -0.56 -7.78
C ILE A 93 -1.34 -1.53 -8.94
N MET A 94 -2.08 -1.23 -10.00
CA MET A 94 -2.14 -2.01 -11.23
C MET A 94 -1.62 -1.19 -12.41
N ASP A 95 -1.16 -1.89 -13.43
CA ASP A 95 -0.81 -1.26 -14.70
C ASP A 95 -2.06 -0.65 -15.34
N THR A 96 -1.90 0.50 -15.96
CA THR A 96 -2.94 1.14 -16.77
C THR A 96 -2.52 1.11 -18.25
N ARG A 97 -3.45 1.46 -19.15
CA ARG A 97 -3.13 1.56 -20.59
C ARG A 97 -2.02 2.57 -20.89
N THR A 98 -1.82 3.56 -20.03
CA THR A 98 -0.93 4.70 -20.26
C THR A 98 0.30 4.71 -19.36
N SER A 99 0.24 4.02 -18.21
CA SER A 99 1.24 4.14 -17.16
C SER A 99 1.47 2.80 -16.46
N PRO A 100 2.72 2.34 -16.31
CA PRO A 100 3.04 1.17 -15.50
C PRO A 100 2.89 1.47 -14.00
N LYS A 101 2.55 0.45 -13.21
CA LYS A 101 2.30 0.54 -11.76
C LYS A 101 3.46 1.14 -10.96
N GLY A 102 4.71 0.86 -11.36
CA GLY A 102 5.88 1.48 -10.74
C GLY A 102 5.89 3.00 -10.87
N GLN A 103 5.60 3.52 -12.06
CA GLN A 103 5.50 4.96 -12.31
C GLN A 103 4.32 5.59 -11.56
N ILE A 104 3.20 4.88 -11.46
CA ILE A 104 2.03 5.32 -10.69
C ILE A 104 2.40 5.46 -9.20
N ALA A 105 3.11 4.47 -8.64
CA ALA A 105 3.56 4.50 -7.25
C ALA A 105 4.51 5.68 -7.00
N GLU A 106 5.54 5.85 -7.83
CA GLU A 106 6.51 6.94 -7.72
C GLU A 106 5.85 8.32 -7.85
N SER A 107 4.95 8.49 -8.82
CA SER A 107 4.22 9.76 -9.03
C SER A 107 3.32 10.09 -7.84
N THR A 108 2.69 9.08 -7.25
CA THR A 108 1.87 9.23 -6.05
C THR A 108 2.72 9.66 -4.86
N ILE A 109 3.85 8.99 -4.62
CA ILE A 109 4.79 9.35 -3.56
C ILE A 109 5.35 10.76 -3.74
N ALA A 110 5.73 11.13 -4.97
CA ALA A 110 6.23 12.46 -5.29
C ALA A 110 5.18 13.55 -5.01
N TYR A 111 3.91 13.29 -5.34
CA TYR A 111 2.82 14.20 -5.01
C TYR A 111 2.62 14.36 -3.50
N LEU A 112 2.56 13.24 -2.76
CA LEU A 112 2.41 13.27 -1.30
C LEU A 112 3.56 14.06 -0.65
N ARG A 113 4.80 13.79 -1.07
CA ARG A 113 5.99 14.52 -0.64
C ARG A 113 5.88 16.01 -0.90
N ARG A 114 5.50 16.42 -2.12
CA ARG A 114 5.36 17.84 -2.47
C ARG A 114 4.28 18.54 -1.67
N THR A 115 3.17 17.84 -1.39
CA THR A 115 1.98 18.42 -0.77
C THR A 115 2.11 18.48 0.75
N TYR A 116 2.68 17.44 1.35
CA TYR A 116 2.69 17.25 2.81
C TYR A 116 4.09 17.29 3.42
N GLY A 117 5.15 16.97 2.68
CA GLY A 117 6.53 16.96 3.18
C GLY A 117 7.15 18.31 3.62
N PRO A 118 6.80 19.49 3.07
CA PRO A 118 7.52 20.74 3.38
C PRO A 118 7.32 21.33 4.79
N GLN A 119 6.67 20.63 5.73
CA GLN A 119 6.37 21.20 7.04
C GLN A 119 7.33 20.72 8.14
N PRO A 120 7.95 21.64 8.89
CA PRO A 120 8.80 21.27 10.01
C PRO A 120 7.95 20.61 11.13
N ASN A 121 8.51 19.55 11.73
CA ASN A 121 8.18 19.02 13.06
C ASN A 121 7.19 17.84 13.20
N ALA A 122 6.63 17.26 12.14
CA ALA A 122 6.05 15.91 12.23
C ALA A 122 5.71 15.31 10.86
N SER A 123 6.33 14.17 10.54
CA SER A 123 5.88 13.36 9.41
C SER A 123 4.49 12.78 9.68
N LEU A 124 3.57 12.91 8.71
CA LEU A 124 2.20 12.38 8.81
C LEU A 124 2.12 10.85 8.76
N GLY A 125 3.23 10.18 8.45
CA GLY A 125 3.29 8.73 8.40
C GLY A 125 4.55 8.24 7.70
N ARG A 126 4.60 6.93 7.43
CA ARG A 126 5.65 6.31 6.61
C ARG A 126 5.01 5.65 5.42
N CYS A 127 5.56 5.88 4.23
CA CYS A 127 5.10 5.25 3.00
C CYS A 127 6.04 4.11 2.61
N TYR A 128 5.45 2.99 2.20
CA TYR A 128 6.18 1.83 1.73
C TYR A 128 5.60 1.34 0.42
N GLN A 129 6.47 0.85 -0.43
CA GLN A 129 6.09 0.04 -1.57
C GLN A 129 6.50 -1.40 -1.29
N ILE A 130 5.55 -2.31 -1.48
CA ILE A 130 5.74 -3.74 -1.24
C ILE A 130 5.49 -4.47 -2.54
N ARG A 131 6.45 -5.31 -2.94
CA ARG A 131 6.33 -6.26 -4.03
C ARG A 131 6.39 -7.67 -3.46
N ALA A 132 5.45 -8.51 -3.85
CA ALA A 132 5.53 -9.94 -3.55
C ALA A 132 6.31 -10.60 -4.66
N THR A 133 7.60 -10.90 -4.45
CA THR A 133 8.47 -11.45 -5.51
C THR A 133 8.32 -12.98 -5.64
N LYS A 134 8.06 -13.66 -4.51
CA LYS A 134 7.80 -15.10 -4.39
C LYS A 134 6.90 -15.35 -3.18
N LYS A 135 6.43 -16.60 -3.01
CA LYS A 135 5.70 -17.00 -1.80
C LYS A 135 6.48 -16.62 -0.54
N ASP A 136 5.84 -15.89 0.37
CA ASP A 136 6.40 -15.42 1.64
C ASP A 136 7.66 -14.53 1.52
N GLN A 137 7.98 -14.06 0.30
CA GLN A 137 9.13 -13.21 0.01
C GLN A 137 8.67 -11.85 -0.50
N PHE A 138 8.98 -10.82 0.28
CA PHE A 138 8.57 -9.45 0.04
C PHE A 138 9.79 -8.56 -0.16
N GLU A 139 9.79 -7.80 -1.24
CA GLU A 139 10.66 -6.65 -1.41
C GLU A 139 9.93 -5.42 -0.85
N ILE A 140 10.57 -4.68 0.05
CA ILE A 140 9.96 -3.55 0.75
C ILE A 140 10.86 -2.33 0.63
N ILE A 141 10.36 -1.32 -0.07
CA ILE A 141 11.02 -0.03 -0.22
C ILE A 141 10.31 0.96 0.71
N GLU A 142 11.06 1.56 1.63
CA GLU A 142 10.57 2.66 2.46
C GLU A 142 10.90 3.98 1.80
N TYR A 143 9.89 4.85 1.67
CA TYR A 143 10.09 6.22 1.21
C TYR A 143 10.13 7.14 2.43
N CYS A 144 11.32 7.63 2.74
CA CYS A 144 11.53 8.66 3.75
C CYS A 144 10.99 10.01 3.28
N ASP A 145 10.63 10.87 4.22
CA ASP A 145 10.26 12.27 3.97
C ASP A 145 9.15 12.44 2.92
N VAL A 146 8.16 11.54 2.92
CA VAL A 146 6.95 11.67 2.09
C VAL A 146 5.91 12.57 2.73
N PHE A 147 5.96 12.71 4.06
CA PHE A 147 5.07 13.56 4.82
C PHE A 147 5.81 14.41 5.82
#